data_AF-A0A3S0Q400-F1
#
_entry.id   AF-A0A3S0Q400-F1
#
_cell.length_a   1.000
_cell.length_b   1.000
_cell.length_c   1.000
_cell.angle_alpha   90.00
_cell.angle_beta   90.00
_cell.angle_gamma   90.00
#
_symmetry.space_group_name_H-M   'P 1'
#
loop_
_entity.id
_entity.type
_entity.pdbx_description
1 polymer ?
#
loop_
_entity_poly.entity_id
_entity_poly.type
_entity_poly.pdbx_seq_one_letter_code
_entity_poly.pdbx_strand_id
1 'polypeptide(L)' 'MADRRWLFRQFSITHNWNTLDVDYICYRNADNRKINVSCVPTSKNNVQIDVLAPLTPNEYRITLTARLD' A
#
# COMPACT_ATOMS: atom_id res chain seq x y z
N MET A 1 -8.84 12.16 27.17
CA MET A 1 -9.28 10.95 26.41
C MET A 1 -8.83 11.16 24.98
N ALA A 2 -7.90 10.34 24.47
CA ALA A 2 -7.33 10.54 23.13
C ALA A 2 -8.28 9.97 22.06
N ASP A 3 -8.62 10.80 21.09
CA ASP A 3 -9.38 10.45 19.89
C ASP A 3 -8.66 9.31 19.14
N ARG A 4 -9.24 8.10 19.18
CA ARG A 4 -8.78 6.96 18.39
C ARG A 4 -9.29 7.12 16.95
N ARG A 5 -8.85 8.17 16.26
CA ARG A 5 -8.84 8.14 14.80
C ARG A 5 -7.80 7.13 14.39
N TRP A 6 -8.24 5.96 13.93
CA TRP A 6 -7.43 5.12 13.07
C TRP A 6 -6.85 6.03 12.00
N LEU A 7 -5.55 6.30 12.05
CA LEU A 7 -4.89 7.15 11.07
C LEU A 7 -4.80 6.34 9.78
N PHE A 8 -5.88 6.30 9.01
CA PHE A 8 -5.86 5.76 7.66
C PHE A 8 -4.87 6.61 6.86
N ARG A 9 -3.77 5.99 6.44
CA ARG A 9 -2.79 6.62 5.55
C ARG A 9 -3.01 6.06 4.16
N GLN A 10 -3.32 6.95 3.24
CA GLN A 10 -3.53 6.65 1.83
C GLN A 10 -2.32 7.13 1.01
N PHE A 11 -1.83 6.27 0.12
CA PHE A 11 -0.75 6.58 -0.80
C PHE A 11 -1.20 6.28 -2.23
N SER A 12 -0.87 7.18 -3.14
CA SER A 12 -1.07 6.97 -4.58
C SER A 12 0.29 6.71 -5.23
N ILE A 13 0.39 5.60 -5.96
CA ILE A 13 1.58 5.23 -6.73
C ILE A 13 1.21 5.28 -8.20
N THR A 14 1.89 6.15 -8.95
CA THR A 14 1.78 6.22 -10.42
C THR A 14 2.89 5.39 -11.05
N HIS A 15 2.53 4.60 -12.07
CA HIS A 15 3.43 3.73 -12.82
C HIS A 15 3.07 3.77 -14.31
N ASN A 16 3.91 3.19 -15.16
CA ASN A 16 3.67 3.11 -16.61
C ASN A 16 3.55 1.65 -17.09
N TRP A 17 2.82 0.84 -16.32
CA TRP A 17 2.67 -0.58 -16.63
C TRP A 17 1.46 -0.87 -17.51
N ASN A 18 0.53 0.08 -17.64
CA ASN A 18 -0.67 -0.05 -18.46
C ASN A 18 -1.51 -1.32 -18.15
N THR A 19 -1.57 -1.71 -16.88
CA THR A 19 -2.28 -2.92 -16.40
C THR A 19 -3.07 -2.61 -15.13
N LEU A 20 -4.17 -3.33 -14.92
CA LEU A 20 -4.88 -3.37 -13.64
C LEU A 20 -4.45 -4.57 -12.78
N ASP A 21 -3.68 -5.50 -13.35
CA ASP A 21 -3.20 -6.69 -12.66
C ASP A 21 -1.93 -6.37 -11.86
N VAL A 22 -2.15 -5.84 -10.66
CA VAL A 22 -1.09 -5.49 -9.72
C VAL A 22 -1.23 -6.29 -8.44
N ASP A 23 -0.22 -7.11 -8.18
CA ASP A 23 -0.01 -7.77 -6.89
C ASP A 23 0.80 -6.88 -5.96
N TYR A 24 0.65 -7.10 -4.65
CA TYR A 24 1.40 -6.36 -3.65
C TYR A 24 1.88 -7.26 -2.51
N ILE A 25 2.94 -6.79 -1.87
CA ILE A 25 3.37 -7.28 -0.58
C ILE A 25 3.82 -6.11 0.29
N CYS A 26 3.44 -6.12 1.56
CA CYS A 26 3.78 -5.08 2.51
C CYS A 26 4.38 -5.68 3.78
N TYR A 27 5.47 -5.08 4.24
CA TYR A 27 6.14 -5.43 5.48
C TYR A 27 6.25 -4.22 6.40
N ARG A 28 6.14 -4.44 7.70
CA ARG A 28 6.54 -3.45 8.70
C ARG A 28 8.05 -3.49 8.88
N ASN A 29 8.71 -2.33 8.81
CA ASN A 29 10.17 -2.24 8.88
C ASN A 29 10.72 -2.62 10.27
N ALA A 30 9.97 -2.32 11.34
CA ALA A 30 10.41 -2.52 12.72
C ALA A 30 10.71 -3.99 13.07
N ASP A 31 9.97 -4.93 12.49
CA ASP A 31 10.04 -6.36 12.84
C ASP A 31 9.96 -7.30 11.64
N ASN A 32 10.02 -6.77 10.41
CA ASN A 32 9.89 -7.51 9.16
C ASN A 32 8.62 -8.37 9.06
N ARG A 33 7.57 -8.04 9.83
CA ARG A 33 6.32 -8.78 9.76
C ARG A 33 5.54 -8.36 8.52
N LYS A 34 5.06 -9.35 7.76
CA LYS A 34 4.10 -9.11 6.67
C LYS A 34 2.80 -8.56 7.26
N ILE A 35 2.33 -7.45 6.72
CA ILE A 35 1.07 -6.82 7.11
C ILE A 35 0.11 -6.75 5.93
N ASN A 36 -1.17 -6.79 6.24
CA ASN A 36 -2.22 -6.62 5.24
C ASN A 36 -2.50 -5.13 5.07
N VAL A 37 -2.55 -4.70 3.82
CA VAL A 37 -2.95 -3.35 3.40
C VAL A 37 -4.01 -3.48 2.33
N SER A 38 -4.81 -2.45 2.10
CA SER A 38 -5.63 -2.40 0.88
C SER A 38 -4.74 -1.97 -0.28
N CYS A 39 -4.81 -2.66 -1.40
CA CYS A 39 -4.16 -2.26 -2.64
C CYS A 39 -5.18 -2.31 -3.76
N VAL A 40 -5.53 -1.14 -4.30
CA VAL A 40 -6.62 -0.99 -5.26
C VAL A 40 -6.06 -0.27 -6.49
N PRO A 41 -5.92 -0.97 -7.64
CA PRO A 41 -5.70 -0.32 -8.92
C PRO A 41 -6.86 0.64 -9.21
N THR A 42 -6.57 1.93 -9.32
CA THR A 42 -7.59 2.97 -9.62
C THR A 42 -7.62 3.32 -11.10
N SER A 43 -6.51 3.09 -11.81
CA SER A 43 -6.45 3.06 -13.27
C SER A 43 -5.28 2.19 -13.73
N LYS A 44 -5.13 1.97 -15.05
CA LYS A 44 -4.04 1.15 -15.62
C LYS A 44 -2.62 1.62 -15.25
N ASN A 45 -2.48 2.83 -14.72
CA ASN A 45 -1.22 3.48 -14.40
C ASN A 45 -1.21 4.01 -12.96
N ASN A 46 -2.22 3.71 -12.15
CA ASN A 46 -2.31 4.20 -10.78
C ASN A 46 -2.83 3.13 -9.83
N VAL A 47 -2.20 3.05 -8.67
CA VAL A 47 -2.61 2.18 -7.57
C VAL A 47 -2.74 3.02 -6.30
N GLN A 48 -3.83 2.81 -5.57
CA GLN A 48 -4.04 3.34 -4.23
C GLN A 48 -3.69 2.27 -3.19
N ILE A 49 -2.91 2.65 -2.20
CA ILE A 49 -2.60 1.82 -1.03
C ILE A 49 -3.19 2.46 0.22
N ASP A 50 -4.03 1.72 0.94
CA ASP A 50 -4.57 2.14 2.24
C ASP A 50 -3.96 1.28 3.35
N VAL A 51 -3.24 1.95 4.26
CA VAL A 51 -2.60 1.31 5.40
C VAL A 51 -3.49 1.44 6.62
N LEU A 52 -4.00 0.31 7.10
CA LEU A 52 -4.86 0.20 8.30
C LEU A 52 -4.02 0.01 9.56
N ALA A 53 -3.05 0.90 9.79
CA ALA A 53 -2.23 0.87 10.98
C ALA A 53 -1.87 2.29 11.40
N PRO A 54 -1.69 2.56 12.71
CA PRO A 54 -1.22 3.84 13.21
C PRO A 54 0.28 4.01 12.95
N LEU A 55 0.71 3.75 11.72
CA LEU A 55 2.10 3.75 11.29
C LEU A 55 2.36 4.97 10.41
N THR A 56 3.52 5.57 10.59
CA THR A 56 4.06 6.68 9.81
C THR A 56 4.60 6.17 8.46
N PRO A 57 4.73 7.05 7.44
CA PRO A 57 5.15 6.67 6.08
C PRO A 57 6.48 5.90 5.96
N ASN A 58 7.36 5.97 6.97
CA ASN A 58 8.67 5.33 6.96
C ASN A 58 8.70 3.99 7.72
N GLU A 59 7.56 3.52 8.21
CA GLU A 59 7.48 2.30 9.03
C GLU A 59 7.12 1.04 8.23
N TYR A 60 6.98 1.15 6.91
CA TYR A 60 6.68 0.02 6.05
C TYR A 60 7.49 0.03 4.75
N ARG A 61 7.54 -1.14 4.11
CA ARG A 61 8.09 -1.37 2.78
C ARG A 61 7.03 -2.07 1.94
N ILE A 62 6.59 -1.42 0.88
CA ILE A 62 5.65 -1.97 -0.10
C ILE A 62 6.43 -2.34 -1.36
N THR A 63 6.17 -3.53 -1.89
CA THR A 63 6.59 -3.95 -3.22
C THR A 63 5.34 -4.21 -4.04
N LEU A 64 5.29 -3.61 -5.23
CA LEU A 64 4.26 -3.83 -6.22
C LEU A 64 4.82 -4.68 -7.35
N THR A 65 4.01 -5.59 -7.89
CA THR A 65 4.37 -6.44 -9.03
C THR A 65 3.26 -6.38 -10.05
N ALA A 66 3.58 -5.93 -11.26
CA ALA A 66 2.65 -5.95 -12.39
C ALA A 66 2.73 -7.29 -13.13
N ARG A 67 1.57 -7.81 -13.51
CA ARG A 67 1.42 -8.88 -14.48
C ARG A 67 1.02 -8.25 -15.82
N LEU A 68 1.72 -8.62 -16.89
CA LEU A 68 1.63 -7.99 -18.22
C LEU A 68 1.20 -9.00 -19.31
N ASP A 69 0.89 -10.23 -18.89
CA ASP A 69 0.50 -11.36 -19.73
C ASP A 69 -0.95 -11.31 -20.21
#